data_AF-A0A9E3NYH6-F1
#
_entry.id   AF-A0A9E3NYH6-F1
#
_cell.length_a   1.000
_cell.length_b   1.000
_cell.length_c   1.000
_cell.angle_alpha   90.00
_cell.angle_beta   90.00
_cell.angle_gamma   90.00
#
_symmetry.space_group_name_H-M   'P 1'
#
loop_
_entity.id
_entity.type
_entity.pdbx_description
1 polymer ?
#
loop_
_entity_poly.entity_id
_entity_poly.type
_entity_poly.pdbx_seq_one_letter_code
_entity_poly.pdbx_strand_id
1 'polypeptide(L)'
;MRSWRSIVLWITGGVSGFALLYVIFAHLFAASHRMSPDARDFGDGFGDPAAFASTYTVRKHGELSHALRGGALVVEGGGKTGDEILFATSSRRYDDGVVTLRFRAPDTDAVETFLGFEQTGTGRTVTAGFVGGAAPFVRIGGDVSGPLRAGTGSQDARVEAAPGEWHTLAVQFTPVHGMISAALDGRPLLGVHAGWFQGTEARIVFGARLRSDTPKVSVELDGLEMHTLDWAILKSFDETFSGEFVDVKRWSFELPQPDLGTTDVHIEKGKGLLVDAKMRGIIVDPSFIFLIKTFPFPLHGFRIAAELTVEDLEDATLFVGLMGASAWTSADRVFDVGVVRHKAEASVFAAGAWNANGGLAFDRGAEVALPHRLSCELRYDAATGMGQATIDGKAYDPHLLDLKALDIVSVRIGAIGHSAGAKARLHVHRIAVEMR
;
A
#
# COMPACT_ATOMS: atom_id res chain seq x y z
N MET A 1 17.58 53.91 25.16
CA MET A 1 18.06 52.75 24.38
C MET A 1 17.65 51.49 25.13
N ARG A 2 16.76 50.65 24.58
CA ARG A 2 16.42 49.36 25.22
C ARG A 2 17.68 48.48 25.20
N SER A 3 18.01 47.85 26.33
CA SER A 3 19.22 47.04 26.42
C SER A 3 19.15 45.88 25.42
N TRP A 4 20.27 45.54 24.80
CA TRP A 4 20.40 44.43 23.84
C TRP A 4 19.77 43.12 24.37
N ARG A 5 19.90 42.88 25.68
CA ARG A 5 19.27 41.75 26.39
C ARG A 5 17.75 41.74 26.27
N SER A 6 17.10 42.90 26.31
CA SER A 6 15.65 43.00 26.19
C SER A 6 15.21 42.67 24.76
N ILE A 7 15.95 43.10 23.74
CA ILE A 7 15.66 42.81 22.32
C ILE A 7 15.76 41.29 22.05
N VAL A 8 16.82 40.64 22.52
CA VAL A 8 17.00 39.19 22.36
C VAL A 8 15.85 38.42 23.01
N LEU A 9 15.42 38.82 24.21
CA LEU A 9 14.32 38.16 24.93
C LEU A 9 12.98 38.26 24.18
N TRP A 10 12.69 39.41 23.56
CA TRP A 10 11.49 39.59 22.72
C TRP A 10 11.53 38.73 21.46
N ILE A 11 12.70 38.61 20.81
CA ILE A 11 12.87 37.79 19.61
C ILE A 11 12.72 36.31 19.95
N THR A 12 13.40 35.82 20.99
CA THR A 12 13.31 34.41 21.41
C THR A 12 11.91 34.04 21.87
N GLY A 13 11.24 34.92 22.62
CA GLY A 13 9.84 34.74 23.03
C GLY A 13 8.89 34.70 21.84
N GLY A 14 9.07 35.58 20.85
CA GLY A 14 8.28 35.62 19.62
C GLY A 14 8.47 34.36 18.76
N VAL A 15 9.71 33.92 18.56
CA VAL A 15 10.02 32.70 17.79
C VAL A 15 9.48 31.46 18.51
N SER A 16 9.61 31.37 19.83
CA SER A 16 9.08 30.24 20.61
C SER A 16 7.55 30.20 20.58
N GLY A 17 6.90 31.36 20.69
CA GLY A 17 5.45 31.49 20.55
C GLY A 17 4.95 31.11 19.15
N PHE A 18 5.67 31.52 18.10
CA PHE A 18 5.36 31.15 16.73
C PHE A 18 5.55 29.64 16.48
N ALA A 19 6.63 29.04 16.99
CA ALA A 19 6.86 27.61 16.92
C ALA A 19 5.77 26.81 17.63
N LEU A 20 5.35 27.26 18.83
CA LEU A 20 4.24 26.64 19.57
C LEU A 20 2.92 26.76 18.80
N LEU A 21 2.60 27.94 18.27
CA LEU A 21 1.41 28.15 17.45
C LEU A 21 1.43 27.33 16.16
N TYR A 22 2.59 27.18 15.52
CA TYR A 22 2.76 26.34 14.35
C TYR A 22 2.55 24.86 14.70
N VAL A 23 3.10 24.38 15.81
CA VAL A 23 2.89 23.00 16.28
C VAL A 23 1.41 22.76 16.61
N ILE A 24 0.76 23.68 17.33
CA ILE A 24 -0.68 23.63 17.63
C ILE A 24 -1.49 23.64 16.33
N PHE A 25 -1.17 24.53 15.40
CA PHE A 25 -1.84 24.61 14.10
C PHE A 25 -1.66 23.32 13.30
N ALA A 26 -0.45 22.77 13.24
CA ALA A 26 -0.17 21.51 12.56
C ALA A 26 -0.92 20.33 13.23
N HIS A 27 -1.03 20.31 14.56
CA HIS A 27 -1.81 19.30 15.28
C HIS A 27 -3.31 19.47 15.08
N LEU A 28 -3.83 20.70 15.09
CA LEU A 28 -5.24 21.00 14.82
C LEU A 28 -5.59 20.75 13.35
N PHE A 29 -4.69 20.99 12.42
CA PHE A 29 -4.84 20.67 11.01
C PHE A 29 -4.81 19.15 10.80
N ALA A 30 -3.87 18.44 11.42
CA ALA A 30 -3.83 16.98 11.41
C ALA A 30 -5.04 16.34 12.13
N ALA A 31 -5.55 16.95 13.20
CA ALA A 31 -6.72 16.48 13.95
C ALA A 31 -8.05 16.83 13.26
N SER A 32 -8.14 17.96 12.57
CA SER A 32 -9.31 18.29 11.74
C SER A 32 -9.40 17.46 10.47
N HIS A 33 -8.28 16.88 10.01
CA HIS A 33 -8.28 15.81 9.00
C HIS A 33 -8.71 14.43 9.57
N ARG A 34 -8.85 14.27 10.88
CA ARG A 34 -9.21 12.97 11.49
C ARG A 34 -10.71 12.68 11.59
N MET A 35 -11.59 13.59 11.18
CA MET A 35 -13.03 13.32 11.23
C MET A 35 -13.74 14.06 10.11
N SER A 36 -13.81 13.45 8.93
CA SER A 36 -14.96 13.65 8.04
C SER A 36 -15.98 12.55 8.33
N PRO A 37 -17.13 12.86 8.97
CA PRO A 37 -18.21 11.89 9.21
C PRO A 37 -18.95 11.47 7.92
N ASP A 38 -18.52 11.96 6.75
CA ASP A 38 -19.32 11.94 5.52
C ASP A 38 -18.94 10.86 4.50
N ALA A 39 -17.93 10.03 4.79
CA ALA A 39 -17.75 8.82 4.02
C ALA A 39 -18.73 7.75 4.55
N ARG A 40 -20.02 7.93 4.25
CA ARG A 40 -20.94 6.79 4.31
C ARG A 40 -20.36 5.72 3.39
N ASP A 41 -20.00 4.59 4.00
CA ASP A 41 -19.81 3.34 3.29
C ASP A 41 -21.04 3.19 2.37
N PHE A 42 -20.82 3.26 1.06
CA PHE A 42 -21.85 2.88 0.12
C PHE A 42 -21.52 1.46 -0.28
N GLY A 43 -22.50 0.58 -0.13
CA GLY A 43 -22.39 -0.83 -0.45
C GLY A 43 -23.79 -1.30 -0.81
N ASP A 44 -23.94 -1.71 -2.07
CA ASP A 44 -24.97 -2.55 -2.68
C ASP A 44 -24.89 -2.32 -4.20
N GLY A 45 -25.42 -3.25 -4.99
CA GLY A 45 -25.31 -3.20 -6.46
C GLY A 45 -25.86 -1.91 -7.09
N PHE A 46 -25.61 -1.69 -8.39
CA PHE A 46 -25.92 -0.42 -9.07
C PHE A 46 -27.42 -0.02 -9.09
N GLY A 47 -28.30 -0.90 -8.61
CA GLY A 47 -29.67 -0.57 -8.23
C GLY A 47 -30.59 -0.26 -9.41
N ASP A 48 -31.58 0.60 -9.18
CA ASP A 48 -32.52 1.08 -10.21
C ASP A 48 -31.87 2.18 -11.07
N PRO A 49 -32.07 2.19 -12.41
CA PRO A 49 -31.63 3.25 -13.32
C PRO A 49 -31.75 4.70 -12.84
N ALA A 50 -32.83 5.06 -12.15
CA ALA A 50 -33.00 6.43 -11.64
C ALA A 50 -31.98 6.77 -10.53
N ALA A 51 -31.68 5.82 -9.64
CA ALA A 51 -30.66 5.97 -8.62
C ALA A 51 -29.25 6.01 -9.23
N PHE A 52 -29.00 5.20 -10.25
CA PHE A 52 -27.73 5.19 -10.96
C PHE A 52 -27.41 6.54 -11.62
N ALA A 53 -28.36 7.09 -12.39
CA ALA A 53 -28.16 8.35 -13.12
C ALA A 53 -27.96 9.57 -12.22
N SER A 54 -28.47 9.52 -10.98
CA SER A 54 -28.26 10.57 -9.97
C SER A 54 -26.94 10.40 -9.20
N THR A 55 -26.35 9.20 -9.21
CA THR A 55 -25.11 8.88 -8.49
C THR A 55 -23.86 9.01 -9.36
N TYR A 56 -23.96 8.64 -10.65
CA TYR A 56 -22.81 8.56 -11.55
C TYR A 56 -22.96 9.46 -12.78
N THR A 57 -21.89 10.19 -13.09
CA THR A 57 -21.72 10.84 -14.39
C THR A 57 -21.16 9.87 -15.39
N VAL A 58 -21.90 9.60 -16.46
CA VAL A 58 -21.45 8.74 -17.57
C VAL A 58 -20.67 9.57 -18.59
N ARG A 59 -19.46 9.12 -18.92
CA ARG A 59 -18.64 9.66 -20.02
C ARG A 59 -18.42 8.56 -21.04
N LYS A 60 -18.83 8.79 -22.27
CA LYS A 60 -18.77 7.81 -23.36
C LYS A 60 -17.93 8.36 -24.51
N HIS A 61 -17.00 7.55 -24.99
CA HIS A 61 -16.26 7.74 -26.23
C HIS A 61 -16.44 6.50 -27.11
N GLY A 62 -16.94 6.67 -28.33
CA GLY A 62 -17.11 5.57 -29.29
C GLY A 62 -18.45 4.86 -29.15
N GLU A 63 -18.49 3.57 -29.50
CA GLU A 63 -19.75 2.85 -29.72
C GLU A 63 -20.27 2.08 -28.49
N LEU A 64 -19.44 1.85 -27.47
CA LEU A 64 -19.82 1.15 -26.23
C LEU A 64 -21.06 1.76 -25.57
N SER A 65 -21.99 0.91 -25.14
CA SER A 65 -23.24 1.31 -24.49
C SER A 65 -23.32 0.73 -23.07
N HIS A 66 -24.27 1.20 -22.28
CA HIS A 66 -24.54 0.63 -20.96
C HIS A 66 -26.04 0.46 -20.73
N ALA A 67 -26.38 -0.54 -19.92
CA ALA A 67 -27.73 -0.79 -19.42
C ALA A 67 -27.65 -1.39 -18.01
N LEU A 68 -28.69 -1.21 -17.21
CA LEU A 68 -28.84 -1.93 -15.94
C LEU A 68 -29.74 -3.14 -16.15
N ARG A 69 -29.25 -4.33 -15.79
CA ARG A 69 -29.98 -5.60 -15.91
C ARG A 69 -29.86 -6.36 -14.60
N GLY A 70 -30.99 -6.55 -13.91
CA GLY A 70 -31.01 -7.30 -12.65
C GLY A 70 -30.15 -6.69 -11.54
N GLY A 71 -29.95 -5.37 -11.53
CA GLY A 71 -29.11 -4.66 -10.56
C GLY A 71 -27.63 -4.54 -10.96
N ALA A 72 -27.19 -5.28 -11.97
CA ALA A 72 -25.84 -5.18 -12.53
C ALA A 72 -25.78 -4.17 -13.68
N LEU A 73 -24.69 -3.43 -13.76
CA LEU A 73 -24.36 -2.55 -14.87
C LEU A 73 -23.68 -3.36 -15.97
N VAL A 74 -24.33 -3.45 -17.12
CA VAL A 74 -23.83 -4.16 -18.30
C VAL A 74 -23.28 -3.14 -19.28
N VAL A 75 -21.99 -3.24 -19.59
CA VAL A 75 -21.34 -2.51 -20.68
C VAL A 75 -21.24 -3.41 -21.89
N GLU A 76 -21.85 -3.03 -23.01
CA GLU A 76 -21.89 -3.86 -24.21
C GLU A 76 -21.80 -3.05 -25.51
N GLY A 77 -21.32 -3.69 -26.56
CA GLY A 77 -21.20 -3.10 -27.90
C GLY A 77 -20.00 -3.63 -28.67
N GLY A 78 -19.90 -3.24 -29.95
CA GLY A 78 -18.66 -3.34 -30.72
C GLY A 78 -17.99 -1.96 -30.78
N GLY A 79 -16.80 -1.89 -31.37
CA GLY A 79 -16.12 -0.62 -31.53
C GLY A 79 -14.67 -0.74 -31.95
N LYS A 80 -13.98 0.40 -31.88
CA LYS A 80 -12.55 0.51 -32.19
C LYS A 80 -11.72 0.57 -30.93
N THR A 81 -10.46 0.24 -31.07
CA THR A 81 -9.44 0.44 -30.03
C THR A 81 -9.51 1.86 -29.47
N GLY A 82 -9.64 1.99 -28.15
CA GLY A 82 -9.76 3.27 -27.45
C GLY A 82 -11.20 3.71 -27.16
N ASP A 83 -12.23 3.07 -27.74
CA ASP A 83 -13.61 3.29 -27.32
C ASP A 83 -13.76 2.93 -25.84
N GLU A 84 -14.45 3.80 -25.10
CA GLU A 84 -14.49 3.76 -23.64
C GLU A 84 -15.86 4.20 -23.13
N ILE A 85 -16.29 3.57 -22.04
CA ILE A 85 -17.32 4.11 -21.19
C ILE A 85 -16.81 4.16 -19.75
N LEU A 86 -16.92 5.34 -19.15
CA LEU A 86 -16.43 5.64 -17.81
C LEU A 86 -17.58 6.20 -16.98
N PHE A 87 -17.69 5.70 -15.77
CA PHE A 87 -18.64 6.13 -14.75
C PHE A 87 -17.85 6.83 -13.65
N ALA A 88 -18.23 8.07 -13.34
CA ALA A 88 -17.56 8.88 -12.32
C ALA A 88 -18.54 9.24 -11.21
N THR A 89 -18.13 9.07 -9.95
CA THR A 89 -18.89 9.58 -8.79
C THR A 89 -18.83 11.11 -8.74
N SER A 90 -19.58 11.70 -7.81
CA SER A 90 -19.37 13.08 -7.40
C SER A 90 -17.95 13.32 -6.87
N SER A 91 -17.50 14.57 -7.00
CA SER A 91 -16.22 15.04 -6.47
C SER A 91 -16.30 15.16 -4.96
N ARG A 92 -15.31 14.62 -4.25
CA ARG A 92 -15.14 14.81 -2.81
C ARG A 92 -13.71 14.58 -2.38
N ARG A 93 -13.37 15.01 -1.17
CA ARG A 93 -12.13 14.56 -0.52
C ARG A 93 -12.31 13.13 -0.05
N TYR A 94 -11.36 12.28 -0.40
CA TYR A 94 -11.26 10.92 0.08
C TYR A 94 -10.16 10.87 1.13
N ASP A 95 -10.46 10.25 2.26
CA ASP A 95 -9.45 9.78 3.21
C ASP A 95 -8.87 8.44 2.72
N ASP A 96 -7.90 7.89 3.46
CA ASP A 96 -7.36 6.57 3.13
C ASP A 96 -8.50 5.53 3.14
N GLY A 97 -8.65 4.82 2.02
CA GLY A 97 -9.79 3.95 1.80
C GLY A 97 -9.54 2.90 0.73
N VAL A 98 -10.36 1.85 0.76
CA VAL A 98 -10.39 0.81 -0.25
C VAL A 98 -11.70 0.89 -1.00
N VAL A 99 -11.60 0.97 -2.32
CA VAL A 99 -12.75 0.87 -3.20
C VAL A 99 -12.71 -0.48 -3.88
N THR A 100 -13.83 -1.20 -3.88
CA THR A 100 -13.93 -2.49 -4.55
C THR A 100 -14.97 -2.44 -5.65
N LEU A 101 -14.65 -3.01 -6.80
CA LEU A 101 -15.54 -3.21 -7.93
C LEU A 101 -15.67 -4.71 -8.16
N ARG A 102 -16.89 -5.22 -8.07
CA ARG A 102 -17.18 -6.60 -8.46
C ARG A 102 -17.56 -6.64 -9.94
N PHE A 103 -16.88 -7.48 -10.71
CA PHE A 103 -17.06 -7.59 -12.16
C PHE A 103 -17.02 -9.03 -12.62
N ARG A 104 -17.65 -9.31 -13.75
CA ARG A 104 -17.56 -10.59 -14.43
C ARG A 104 -16.49 -10.50 -15.51
N ALA A 105 -15.48 -11.37 -15.42
CA ALA A 105 -14.36 -11.33 -16.35
C ALA A 105 -14.85 -11.62 -17.79
N PRO A 106 -14.50 -10.77 -18.77
CA PRO A 106 -14.90 -10.98 -20.16
C PRO A 106 -14.16 -12.19 -20.76
N ASP A 107 -14.83 -12.93 -21.65
CA ASP A 107 -14.25 -14.05 -22.42
C ASP A 107 -13.32 -13.59 -23.56
N THR A 108 -12.73 -12.41 -23.43
CA THR A 108 -11.90 -11.79 -24.46
C THR A 108 -10.89 -10.82 -23.84
N ASP A 109 -9.72 -10.73 -24.47
CA ASP A 109 -8.67 -9.75 -24.19
C ASP A 109 -8.92 -8.38 -24.86
N ALA A 110 -9.98 -8.28 -25.67
CA ALA A 110 -10.33 -7.08 -26.42
C ALA A 110 -10.87 -5.93 -25.55
N VAL A 111 -11.21 -6.21 -24.28
CA VAL A 111 -11.76 -5.21 -23.35
C VAL A 111 -11.02 -5.25 -22.02
N GLU A 112 -10.70 -4.07 -21.52
CA GLU A 112 -10.23 -3.88 -20.15
C GLU A 112 -11.38 -3.40 -19.27
N THR A 113 -11.44 -3.93 -18.04
CA THR A 113 -12.28 -3.43 -16.96
C THR A 113 -11.39 -2.72 -15.95
N PHE A 114 -11.78 -1.53 -15.50
CA PHE A 114 -10.94 -0.74 -14.60
C PHE A 114 -11.72 -0.09 -13.46
N LEU A 115 -10.98 0.21 -12.40
CA LEU A 115 -11.39 0.98 -11.23
C LEU A 115 -10.26 1.93 -10.84
N GLY A 116 -10.57 3.12 -10.34
CA GLY A 116 -9.56 4.07 -9.92
C GLY A 116 -10.11 5.39 -9.45
N PHE A 117 -9.25 6.41 -9.52
CA PHE A 117 -9.51 7.76 -9.03
C PHE A 117 -9.15 8.79 -10.08
N GLU A 118 -9.98 9.82 -10.22
CA GLU A 118 -9.75 11.01 -11.02
C GLU A 118 -9.64 12.22 -10.11
N GLN A 119 -8.54 12.93 -10.16
CA GLN A 119 -8.31 14.16 -9.41
C GLN A 119 -9.04 15.34 -10.07
N THR A 120 -9.86 16.02 -9.29
CA THR A 120 -10.59 17.20 -9.76
C THR A 120 -9.64 18.37 -9.99
N GLY A 121 -9.83 19.09 -11.11
CA GLY A 121 -9.05 20.28 -11.48
C GLY A 121 -7.81 19.99 -12.31
N THR A 122 -7.11 18.87 -12.09
CA THR A 122 -5.96 18.45 -12.91
C THR A 122 -6.35 17.45 -14.00
N GLY A 123 -7.46 16.73 -13.82
CA GLY A 123 -7.85 15.62 -14.69
C GLY A 123 -6.89 14.43 -14.60
N ARG A 124 -6.01 14.40 -13.59
CA ARG A 124 -5.11 13.29 -13.36
C ARG A 124 -5.92 12.06 -12.98
N THR A 125 -5.74 10.97 -13.70
CA THR A 125 -6.43 9.71 -13.44
C THR A 125 -5.43 8.65 -13.04
N VAL A 126 -5.81 7.78 -12.13
CA VAL A 126 -5.05 6.59 -11.77
C VAL A 126 -6.02 5.44 -11.67
N THR A 127 -5.84 4.43 -12.50
CA THR A 127 -6.72 3.27 -12.56
C THR A 127 -5.92 1.99 -12.45
N ALA A 128 -6.47 1.01 -11.77
CA ALA A 128 -6.06 -0.37 -11.90
C ALA A 128 -7.15 -1.14 -12.65
N GLY A 129 -6.78 -2.21 -13.32
CA GLY A 129 -7.74 -2.96 -14.09
C GLY A 129 -7.27 -4.34 -14.49
N PHE A 130 -8.17 -5.02 -15.17
CA PHE A 130 -8.02 -6.38 -15.64
C PHE A 130 -8.40 -6.49 -17.12
N VAL A 131 -7.82 -7.47 -17.80
CA VAL A 131 -8.12 -7.83 -19.18
C VAL A 131 -8.31 -9.34 -19.25
N GLY A 132 -9.41 -9.81 -19.85
CA GLY A 132 -9.71 -11.24 -19.99
C GLY A 132 -8.52 -12.03 -20.55
N GLY A 133 -8.05 -13.03 -19.81
CA GLY A 133 -6.92 -13.87 -20.22
C GLY A 133 -5.54 -13.18 -20.24
N ALA A 134 -5.39 -11.98 -19.66
CA ALA A 134 -4.12 -11.28 -19.56
C ALA A 134 -3.83 -10.77 -18.14
N ALA A 135 -2.59 -10.31 -17.94
CA ALA A 135 -2.14 -9.78 -16.66
C ALA A 135 -2.89 -8.48 -16.27
N PRO A 136 -3.12 -8.25 -14.96
CA PRO A 136 -3.67 -6.99 -14.47
C PRO A 136 -2.75 -5.81 -14.77
N PHE A 137 -3.31 -4.60 -14.77
CA PHE A 137 -2.56 -3.36 -15.03
C PHE A 137 -2.85 -2.28 -14.00
N VAL A 138 -1.93 -1.32 -13.92
CA VAL A 138 -2.16 0.00 -13.30
C VAL A 138 -1.71 1.08 -14.29
N ARG A 139 -2.50 2.15 -14.44
CA ARG A 139 -2.31 3.22 -15.40
C ARG A 139 -2.48 4.57 -14.73
N ILE A 140 -1.66 5.53 -15.13
CA ILE A 140 -1.78 6.95 -14.77
C ILE A 140 -2.02 7.75 -16.05
N GLY A 141 -3.01 8.64 -16.07
CA GLY A 141 -3.34 9.52 -17.20
C GLY A 141 -3.56 10.99 -16.76
N GLY A 142 -3.74 11.89 -17.73
CA GLY A 142 -3.96 13.33 -17.51
C GLY A 142 -2.76 14.21 -17.91
N ASP A 143 -2.85 15.53 -17.71
CA ASP A 143 -1.76 16.47 -18.01
C ASP A 143 -0.66 16.35 -16.94
N VAL A 144 0.43 15.68 -17.30
CA VAL A 144 1.48 15.31 -16.34
C VAL A 144 2.62 16.32 -16.37
N SER A 145 2.49 17.39 -15.59
CA SER A 145 3.65 18.18 -15.18
C SER A 145 4.30 17.54 -13.94
N GLY A 146 5.21 16.59 -14.15
CA GLY A 146 6.01 15.95 -13.11
C GLY A 146 6.58 14.60 -13.55
N PRO A 147 7.69 14.11 -12.97
CA PRO A 147 8.24 12.81 -13.32
C PRO A 147 7.26 11.70 -12.94
N LEU A 148 6.65 11.07 -13.95
CA LEU A 148 5.92 9.82 -13.82
C LEU A 148 6.91 8.73 -13.42
N ARG A 149 6.76 8.18 -12.21
CA ARG A 149 7.29 6.85 -11.91
C ARG A 149 6.13 5.86 -12.03
N ALA A 150 5.71 5.61 -13.27
CA ALA A 150 4.81 4.51 -13.55
C ALA A 150 5.58 3.21 -13.28
N GLY A 151 5.26 2.51 -12.19
CA GLY A 151 5.69 1.13 -12.04
C GLY A 151 4.86 0.30 -13.00
N THR A 152 5.47 -0.35 -13.99
CA THR A 152 4.82 -1.47 -14.69
C THR A 152 5.32 -2.73 -14.03
N GLY A 153 4.52 -3.43 -13.22
CA GLY A 153 4.95 -4.70 -12.62
C GLY A 153 5.42 -5.72 -13.68
N SER A 154 6.39 -6.55 -13.31
CA SER A 154 6.81 -7.73 -14.06
C SER A 154 5.66 -8.73 -14.22
N GLN A 155 5.62 -9.42 -15.37
CA GLN A 155 4.49 -10.19 -15.93
C GLN A 155 4.34 -11.64 -15.46
N ASP A 156 5.04 -12.10 -14.41
CA ASP A 156 5.13 -13.56 -14.17
C ASP A 156 4.18 -14.12 -13.07
N ALA A 157 3.54 -13.28 -12.25
CA ALA A 157 2.38 -13.70 -11.45
C ALA A 157 1.08 -13.50 -12.25
N ARG A 158 0.69 -14.51 -13.03
CA ARG A 158 -0.62 -14.61 -13.68
C ARG A 158 -1.74 -14.74 -12.64
N VAL A 159 -2.09 -13.64 -11.98
CA VAL A 159 -3.43 -13.51 -11.37
C VAL A 159 -4.41 -13.30 -12.52
N GLU A 160 -4.75 -14.40 -13.19
CA GLU A 160 -5.75 -14.42 -14.25
C GLU A 160 -7.14 -14.47 -13.61
N ALA A 161 -8.02 -13.55 -13.99
CA ALA A 161 -9.44 -13.68 -13.71
C ALA A 161 -10.00 -14.72 -14.69
N ALA A 162 -10.63 -15.75 -14.15
CA ALA A 162 -11.22 -16.83 -14.93
C ALA A 162 -12.37 -16.25 -15.78
N PRO A 163 -12.30 -16.38 -17.12
CA PRO A 163 -13.34 -15.86 -17.99
C PRO A 163 -14.74 -16.36 -17.59
N GLY A 164 -15.72 -15.45 -17.56
CA GLY A 164 -17.10 -15.76 -17.20
C GLY A 164 -17.37 -15.94 -15.71
N GLU A 165 -16.36 -15.82 -14.84
CA GLU A 165 -16.51 -15.85 -13.37
C GLU A 165 -16.57 -14.44 -12.77
N TRP A 166 -17.09 -14.36 -11.54
CA TRP A 166 -17.17 -13.13 -10.77
C TRP A 166 -15.89 -12.91 -9.98
N HIS A 167 -15.34 -11.71 -10.10
CA HIS A 167 -14.12 -11.27 -9.44
C HIS A 167 -14.32 -9.92 -8.75
N THR A 168 -13.46 -9.65 -7.78
CA THR A 168 -13.43 -8.39 -7.04
C THR A 168 -12.10 -7.69 -7.24
N LEU A 169 -12.13 -6.56 -7.95
CA LEU A 169 -11.00 -5.64 -8.05
C LEU A 169 -11.06 -4.65 -6.88
N ALA A 170 -10.08 -4.70 -5.99
CA ALA A 170 -9.89 -3.72 -4.94
C ALA A 170 -8.82 -2.70 -5.36
N VAL A 171 -9.13 -1.41 -5.30
CA VAL A 171 -8.19 -0.31 -5.45
C VAL A 171 -8.16 0.47 -4.16
N GLN A 172 -7.03 0.38 -3.49
CA GLN A 172 -6.72 1.15 -2.31
C GLN A 172 -6.12 2.49 -2.74
N PHE A 173 -6.65 3.57 -2.17
CA PHE A 173 -6.14 4.91 -2.37
C PHE A 173 -5.68 5.51 -1.06
N THR A 174 -4.43 5.96 -1.04
CA THR A 174 -3.77 6.53 0.13
C THR A 174 -3.31 7.96 -0.19
N PRO A 175 -4.21 8.96 -0.20
CA PRO A 175 -3.92 10.32 -0.66
C PRO A 175 -2.78 11.00 0.10
N VAL A 176 -2.61 10.71 1.39
CA VAL A 176 -1.49 11.23 2.21
C VAL A 176 -0.14 10.78 1.66
N HIS A 177 -0.11 9.55 1.15
CA HIS A 177 1.10 8.92 0.62
C HIS A 177 1.15 8.90 -0.91
N GLY A 178 0.26 9.65 -1.58
CA GLY A 178 0.16 9.68 -3.03
C GLY A 178 0.18 8.30 -3.70
N MET A 179 -0.30 7.26 -3.02
CA MET A 179 -0.10 5.87 -3.41
C MET A 179 -1.44 5.23 -3.74
N ILE A 180 -1.41 4.39 -4.79
CA ILE A 180 -2.51 3.51 -5.15
C ILE A 180 -2.00 2.08 -5.19
N SER A 181 -2.70 1.19 -4.50
CA SER A 181 -2.45 -0.25 -4.54
C SER A 181 -3.67 -0.98 -5.07
N ALA A 182 -3.46 -2.08 -5.79
CA ALA A 182 -4.54 -2.87 -6.36
C ALA A 182 -4.42 -4.34 -5.99
N ALA A 183 -5.56 -4.99 -5.81
CA ALA A 183 -5.68 -6.42 -5.59
C ALA A 183 -6.83 -7.00 -6.40
N LEU A 184 -6.70 -8.22 -6.91
CA LEU A 184 -7.76 -8.97 -7.58
C LEU A 184 -8.08 -10.18 -6.72
N ASP A 185 -9.33 -10.29 -6.29
CA ASP A 185 -9.78 -11.28 -5.33
C ASP A 185 -8.85 -11.32 -4.12
N GLY A 186 -8.46 -10.16 -3.56
CA GLY A 186 -7.53 -10.09 -2.41
C GLY A 186 -6.11 -10.62 -2.67
N ARG A 187 -5.76 -10.99 -3.91
CA ARG A 187 -4.37 -11.23 -4.33
C ARG A 187 -3.77 -9.90 -4.77
N PRO A 188 -2.67 -9.46 -4.16
CA PRO A 188 -2.04 -8.19 -4.52
C PRO A 188 -1.53 -8.22 -5.96
N LEU A 189 -1.76 -7.13 -6.70
CA LEU A 189 -1.32 -6.99 -8.09
C LEU A 189 -0.13 -6.02 -8.16
N LEU A 190 -0.33 -4.77 -7.74
CA LEU A 190 0.68 -3.71 -7.85
C LEU A 190 0.35 -2.50 -6.96
N GLY A 191 1.38 -1.86 -6.40
CA GLY A 191 1.32 -0.51 -5.85
C GLY A 191 2.10 0.48 -6.70
N VAL A 192 1.56 1.68 -6.95
CA VAL A 192 2.23 2.78 -7.65
C VAL A 192 2.16 4.08 -6.85
N HIS A 193 3.22 4.87 -6.96
CA HIS A 193 3.19 6.26 -6.51
C HIS A 193 2.64 7.15 -7.63
N ALA A 194 1.46 7.70 -7.40
CA ALA A 194 0.73 8.50 -8.36
C ALA A 194 1.08 9.99 -8.34
N GLY A 195 1.90 10.45 -7.39
CA GLY A 195 2.19 11.88 -7.22
C GLY A 195 0.90 12.68 -6.99
N TRP A 196 0.01 12.16 -6.13
CA TRP A 196 -1.26 12.80 -5.81
C TRP A 196 -1.05 14.11 -5.04
N PHE A 197 -1.78 15.18 -5.38
CA PHE A 197 -1.72 16.41 -4.58
C PHE A 197 -2.63 16.26 -3.35
N GLN A 198 -2.04 16.20 -2.17
CA GLN A 198 -2.77 16.06 -0.92
C GLN A 198 -3.84 17.16 -0.75
N GLY A 199 -5.00 16.80 -0.19
CA GLY A 199 -6.10 17.74 0.08
C GLY A 199 -6.93 18.17 -1.14
N THR A 200 -6.65 17.61 -2.32
CA THR A 200 -7.49 17.78 -3.51
C THR A 200 -8.64 16.79 -3.52
N GLU A 201 -9.76 17.19 -4.12
CA GLU A 201 -10.88 16.29 -4.33
C GLU A 201 -10.58 15.30 -5.45
N ALA A 202 -11.15 14.11 -5.31
CA ALA A 202 -11.14 13.09 -6.34
C ALA A 202 -12.58 12.70 -6.72
N ARG A 203 -12.70 11.87 -7.76
CA ARG A 203 -13.88 11.09 -8.11
C ARG A 203 -13.44 9.63 -8.21
N ILE A 204 -14.25 8.70 -7.75
CA ILE A 204 -14.04 7.29 -8.11
C ILE A 204 -14.46 7.14 -9.57
N VAL A 205 -13.60 6.52 -10.37
CA VAL A 205 -13.87 6.22 -11.78
C VAL A 205 -13.78 4.72 -12.02
N PHE A 206 -14.70 4.18 -12.78
CA PHE A 206 -14.68 2.79 -13.19
C PHE A 206 -15.35 2.63 -14.55
N GLY A 207 -15.13 1.51 -15.21
CA GLY A 207 -15.76 1.27 -16.51
C GLY A 207 -15.00 0.25 -17.34
N ALA A 208 -15.16 0.39 -18.66
CA ALA A 208 -14.51 -0.48 -19.62
C ALA A 208 -14.00 0.28 -20.84
N ARG A 209 -12.91 -0.22 -21.41
CA ARG A 209 -12.29 0.34 -22.64
C ARG A 209 -11.91 -0.79 -23.59
N LEU A 210 -12.04 -0.55 -24.89
CA LEU A 210 -11.59 -1.49 -25.92
C LEU A 210 -10.09 -1.37 -26.14
N ARG A 211 -9.39 -2.51 -26.08
CA ARG A 211 -7.95 -2.64 -26.35
C ARG A 211 -7.65 -3.00 -27.80
N SER A 212 -8.62 -3.63 -28.46
CA SER A 212 -8.55 -4.00 -29.87
C SER A 212 -9.91 -3.80 -30.50
N ASP A 213 -9.92 -3.63 -31.82
CA ASP A 213 -11.14 -3.58 -32.60
C ASP A 213 -11.91 -4.90 -32.42
N THR A 214 -13.20 -4.80 -32.14
CA THR A 214 -14.04 -5.98 -31.87
C THR A 214 -15.48 -5.72 -32.27
N PRO A 215 -16.16 -6.72 -32.88
CA PRO A 215 -17.56 -6.57 -33.26
C PRO A 215 -18.51 -6.58 -32.06
N LYS A 216 -18.10 -7.18 -30.93
CA LYS A 216 -18.93 -7.25 -29.73
C LYS A 216 -18.12 -7.60 -28.48
N VAL A 217 -18.42 -6.91 -27.38
CA VAL A 217 -18.01 -7.26 -26.01
C VAL A 217 -19.20 -7.10 -25.06
N SER A 218 -19.12 -7.76 -23.91
CA SER A 218 -20.03 -7.58 -22.79
C SER A 218 -19.24 -7.69 -21.49
N VAL A 219 -19.38 -6.72 -20.61
CA VAL A 219 -18.80 -6.72 -19.27
C VAL A 219 -19.93 -6.46 -18.29
N GLU A 220 -20.05 -7.30 -17.27
CA GLU A 220 -21.05 -7.14 -16.20
C GLU A 220 -20.34 -6.64 -14.94
N LEU A 221 -20.85 -5.55 -14.36
CA LEU A 221 -20.36 -4.96 -13.12
C LEU A 221 -21.48 -5.03 -12.08
N ASP A 222 -21.23 -5.63 -10.93
CA ASP A 222 -22.27 -5.95 -9.95
C ASP A 222 -22.43 -4.84 -8.91
N GLY A 223 -21.34 -4.20 -8.50
CA GLY A 223 -21.40 -3.14 -7.50
C GLY A 223 -20.06 -2.50 -7.24
N LEU A 224 -20.13 -1.30 -6.66
CA LEU A 224 -19.01 -0.52 -6.19
C LEU A 224 -19.19 -0.36 -4.69
N GLU A 225 -18.18 -0.73 -3.90
CA GLU A 225 -18.16 -0.46 -2.46
C GLU A 225 -16.98 0.41 -2.12
N MET A 226 -17.16 1.32 -1.16
CA MET A 226 -16.05 2.04 -0.55
C MET A 226 -16.07 1.77 0.94
N HIS A 227 -14.92 1.35 1.45
CA HIS A 227 -14.66 1.19 2.87
C HIS A 227 -13.63 2.24 3.28
N THR A 228 -14.01 3.12 4.20
CA THR A 228 -12.99 3.93 4.89
C THR A 228 -12.20 3.06 5.85
N LEU A 229 -10.91 3.35 5.99
CA LEU A 229 -10.08 2.61 6.94
C LEU A 229 -10.37 3.07 8.36
N ASP A 230 -11.10 2.24 9.10
CA ASP A 230 -11.30 2.46 10.53
C ASP A 230 -10.01 2.14 11.29
N TRP A 231 -9.43 3.17 11.92
CA TRP A 231 -8.25 3.04 12.78
C TRP A 231 -8.44 2.05 13.93
N ALA A 232 -9.69 1.73 14.32
CA ALA A 232 -9.98 0.68 15.28
C ALA A 232 -9.57 -0.72 14.78
N ILE A 233 -9.67 -1.00 13.47
CA ILE A 233 -9.23 -2.27 12.86
C ILE A 233 -7.70 -2.41 12.95
N LEU A 234 -6.97 -1.29 12.98
CA LEU A 234 -5.50 -1.27 13.11
C LEU A 234 -5.02 -1.35 14.55
N LYS A 235 -5.90 -1.22 15.57
CA LYS A 235 -5.49 -1.30 16.99
C LYS A 235 -4.97 -2.68 17.37
N SER A 236 -5.60 -3.73 16.85
CA SER A 236 -5.10 -5.09 17.05
C SER A 236 -5.63 -6.01 15.98
N PHE A 237 -4.75 -6.80 15.38
CA PHE A 237 -5.16 -7.85 14.47
C PHE A 237 -4.19 -9.03 14.53
N ASP A 238 -4.70 -10.18 14.15
CA ASP A 238 -3.94 -11.42 14.02
C ASP A 238 -4.23 -11.97 12.63
N GLU A 239 -3.19 -12.04 11.81
CA GLU A 239 -3.26 -12.48 10.42
C GLU A 239 -2.47 -13.76 10.26
N THR A 240 -3.15 -14.86 9.91
CA THR A 240 -2.51 -16.17 9.73
C THR A 240 -2.20 -16.49 8.27
N PHE A 241 -2.45 -15.57 7.33
CA PHE A 241 -2.17 -15.71 5.88
C PHE A 241 -2.57 -17.08 5.27
N SER A 242 -3.47 -17.80 5.94
CA SER A 242 -3.77 -19.21 5.72
C SER A 242 -5.01 -19.39 4.84
N GLY A 243 -5.71 -18.29 4.57
CA GLY A 243 -6.83 -18.20 3.65
C GLY A 243 -6.37 -18.24 2.19
N GLU A 244 -7.30 -18.02 1.27
CA GLU A 244 -6.98 -17.92 -0.17
C GLU A 244 -6.55 -16.50 -0.58
N PHE A 245 -6.75 -15.51 0.32
CA PHE A 245 -6.70 -14.08 0.03
C PHE A 245 -6.10 -13.27 1.21
N VAL A 246 -5.39 -12.17 0.92
CA VAL A 246 -4.88 -11.22 1.93
C VAL A 246 -5.96 -10.16 2.19
N ASP A 247 -6.13 -9.76 3.45
CA ASP A 247 -6.99 -8.62 3.78
C ASP A 247 -6.35 -7.29 3.32
N VAL A 248 -6.76 -6.83 2.14
CA VAL A 248 -6.33 -5.57 1.52
C VAL A 248 -6.79 -4.33 2.30
N LYS A 249 -7.68 -4.49 3.29
CA LYS A 249 -8.01 -3.40 4.23
C LYS A 249 -6.92 -3.23 5.30
N ARG A 250 -6.01 -4.20 5.44
CA ARG A 250 -4.92 -4.16 6.44
C ARG A 250 -3.56 -3.93 5.83
N TRP A 251 -3.32 -4.48 4.62
CA TRP A 251 -1.98 -4.54 4.02
C TRP A 251 -1.91 -3.83 2.67
N SER A 252 -0.87 -3.03 2.50
CA SER A 252 -0.43 -2.49 1.20
C SER A 252 0.85 -3.18 0.74
N PHE A 253 1.05 -3.23 -0.57
CA PHE A 253 2.20 -3.87 -1.21
C PHE A 253 2.95 -2.88 -2.08
N GLU A 254 4.25 -2.74 -1.81
CA GLU A 254 5.18 -2.03 -2.68
C GLU A 254 6.14 -3.04 -3.29
N LEU A 255 6.17 -3.07 -4.61
CA LEU A 255 7.00 -3.97 -5.39
C LEU A 255 8.10 -3.15 -6.10
N PRO A 256 9.27 -3.74 -6.38
CA PRO A 256 10.35 -3.08 -7.08
C PRO A 256 9.87 -2.64 -8.46
N GLN A 257 10.48 -1.58 -8.98
CA GLN A 257 10.29 -1.22 -10.38
C GLN A 257 10.75 -2.41 -11.26
N PRO A 258 10.07 -2.69 -12.38
CA PRO A 258 10.32 -3.88 -13.21
C PRO A 258 11.74 -3.97 -13.78
N ASP A 259 12.37 -2.82 -14.02
CA ASP A 259 13.75 -2.70 -14.45
C ASP A 259 14.74 -2.99 -13.31
N LEU A 260 14.29 -2.80 -12.07
CA LEU A 260 15.07 -3.07 -10.86
C LEU A 260 14.91 -4.51 -10.37
N GLY A 261 13.76 -5.16 -10.56
CA GLY A 261 13.54 -6.52 -10.07
C GLY A 261 12.19 -7.15 -10.42
N THR A 262 11.99 -8.37 -9.92
CA THR A 262 10.75 -9.14 -10.02
C THR A 262 10.35 -9.63 -8.64
N THR A 263 9.06 -9.56 -8.35
CA THR A 263 8.51 -10.07 -7.10
C THR A 263 7.19 -10.76 -7.39
N ASP A 264 7.12 -12.01 -6.99
CA ASP A 264 5.97 -12.87 -7.09
C ASP A 264 5.41 -13.12 -5.69
N VAL A 265 4.11 -12.86 -5.51
CA VAL A 265 3.41 -12.99 -4.23
C VAL A 265 2.28 -13.98 -4.41
N HIS A 266 2.30 -15.05 -3.61
CA HIS A 266 1.34 -16.15 -3.69
C HIS A 266 0.86 -16.53 -2.30
N ILE A 267 -0.42 -16.89 -2.18
CA ILE A 267 -0.97 -17.39 -0.93
C ILE A 267 -1.15 -18.90 -1.07
N GLU A 268 -0.47 -19.65 -0.21
CA GLU A 268 -0.61 -21.10 -0.15
C GLU A 268 -1.56 -21.46 1.00
N LYS A 269 -2.74 -21.99 0.64
CA LYS A 269 -3.78 -22.40 1.61
C LYS A 269 -3.19 -23.30 2.69
N GLY A 270 -3.35 -22.89 3.95
CA GLY A 270 -2.82 -23.61 5.12
C GLY A 270 -1.30 -23.51 5.33
N LYS A 271 -0.56 -22.79 4.50
CA LYS A 271 0.91 -22.62 4.62
C LYS A 271 1.35 -21.17 4.81
N GLY A 272 0.53 -20.19 4.38
CA GLY A 272 0.83 -18.77 4.56
C GLY A 272 1.02 -18.02 3.25
N LEU A 273 1.57 -16.81 3.35
CA LEU A 273 1.95 -15.96 2.23
C LEU A 273 3.38 -16.28 1.80
N LEU A 274 3.57 -16.76 0.57
CA LEU A 274 4.87 -16.90 -0.08
C LEU A 274 5.18 -15.63 -0.88
N VAL A 275 6.39 -15.10 -0.68
CA VAL A 275 6.96 -14.00 -1.47
C VAL A 275 8.28 -14.48 -2.04
N ASP A 276 8.41 -14.47 -3.37
CA ASP A 276 9.64 -14.77 -4.10
C ASP A 276 10.08 -13.49 -4.83
N ALA A 277 11.26 -12.98 -4.51
CA ALA A 277 11.73 -11.69 -4.99
C ALA A 277 13.17 -11.78 -5.48
N LYS A 278 13.44 -11.14 -6.62
CA LYS A 278 14.75 -11.11 -7.27
C LYS A 278 15.04 -9.75 -7.87
N MET A 279 16.20 -9.19 -7.56
CA MET A 279 16.67 -7.93 -8.13
C MET A 279 17.43 -8.16 -9.45
N ARG A 280 17.11 -7.40 -10.49
CA ARG A 280 17.68 -7.48 -11.85
C ARG A 280 18.61 -6.31 -12.20
N GLY A 281 18.39 -5.12 -11.63
CA GLY A 281 19.01 -3.85 -12.06
C GLY A 281 20.11 -3.26 -11.16
N ILE A 282 20.56 -2.04 -11.51
CA ILE A 282 21.52 -1.23 -10.74
C ILE A 282 20.82 -0.67 -9.50
N ILE A 283 21.42 -0.86 -8.33
CA ILE A 283 20.85 -0.40 -7.06
C ILE A 283 20.96 1.12 -6.97
N VAL A 284 19.82 1.77 -6.78
CA VAL A 284 19.78 3.10 -6.18
C VAL A 284 19.60 2.88 -4.68
N ASP A 285 20.63 3.21 -3.91
CA ASP A 285 20.67 2.89 -2.48
C ASP A 285 19.61 3.70 -1.70
N PRO A 286 18.71 3.06 -0.93
CA PRO A 286 18.37 1.64 -0.91
C PRO A 286 17.12 1.30 -1.73
N SER A 287 17.15 0.11 -2.33
CA SER A 287 16.05 -0.43 -3.14
C SER A 287 15.40 -1.62 -2.43
N PHE A 288 14.11 -1.51 -2.11
CA PHE A 288 13.32 -2.64 -1.65
C PHE A 288 13.14 -3.65 -2.79
N ILE A 289 13.41 -4.93 -2.52
CA ILE A 289 13.01 -6.03 -3.40
C ILE A 289 11.53 -6.36 -3.19
N PHE A 290 10.95 -6.03 -2.03
CA PHE A 290 9.51 -5.90 -1.79
C PHE A 290 9.27 -5.28 -0.42
N LEU A 291 8.09 -4.70 -0.22
CA LEU A 291 7.62 -4.20 1.06
C LEU A 291 6.12 -4.44 1.19
N ILE A 292 5.72 -5.22 2.20
CA ILE A 292 4.34 -5.38 2.64
C ILE A 292 4.22 -4.59 3.94
N LYS A 293 3.28 -3.66 4.01
CA LYS A 293 3.13 -2.84 5.21
C LYS A 293 1.68 -2.58 5.55
N THR A 294 1.41 -2.34 6.82
CA THR A 294 0.11 -1.84 7.23
C THR A 294 -0.04 -0.37 6.86
N PHE A 295 -1.27 0.10 6.87
CA PHE A 295 -1.52 1.53 6.90
C PHE A 295 -0.85 2.18 8.11
N PRO A 296 -0.42 3.44 7.97
CA PRO A 296 0.12 4.14 9.10
C PRO A 296 -0.93 4.33 10.19
N PHE A 297 -0.52 4.28 11.46
CA PHE A 297 -1.34 4.46 12.65
C PHE A 297 -0.58 5.27 13.72
N PRO A 298 -1.28 6.01 14.59
CA PRO A 298 -0.61 6.71 15.69
C PRO A 298 0.00 5.72 16.68
N LEU A 299 1.25 5.96 17.04
CA LEU A 299 2.02 5.13 17.96
C LEU A 299 1.61 5.39 19.42
N HIS A 300 1.01 4.41 20.09
CA HIS A 300 0.69 4.48 21.52
C HIS A 300 1.53 3.52 22.39
N GLY A 301 2.31 2.65 21.73
CA GLY A 301 2.88 1.44 22.30
C GLY A 301 2.51 0.28 21.39
N PHE A 302 3.38 -0.71 21.22
CA PHE A 302 3.05 -1.86 20.38
C PHE A 302 3.70 -3.15 20.85
N ARG A 303 3.11 -4.24 20.39
CA ARG A 303 3.70 -5.56 20.28
C ARG A 303 3.44 -6.10 18.88
N ILE A 304 4.50 -6.48 18.18
CA ILE A 304 4.43 -7.20 16.91
C ILE A 304 5.04 -8.57 17.15
N ALA A 305 4.29 -9.63 16.87
CA ALA A 305 4.78 -11.00 16.90
C ALA A 305 4.60 -11.62 15.52
N ALA A 306 5.66 -12.18 14.96
CA ALA A 306 5.63 -12.80 13.64
C ALA A 306 6.29 -14.17 13.63
N GLU A 307 5.70 -15.07 12.85
CA GLU A 307 6.25 -16.39 12.52
C GLU A 307 6.45 -16.47 11.02
N LEU A 308 7.68 -16.73 10.60
CA LEU A 308 8.06 -16.78 9.19
C LEU A 308 9.13 -17.85 8.92
N THR A 309 9.20 -18.32 7.68
CA THR A 309 10.27 -19.20 7.20
C THR A 309 11.04 -18.47 6.11
N VAL A 310 12.33 -18.24 6.35
CA VAL A 310 13.26 -17.74 5.33
C VAL A 310 13.73 -18.94 4.52
N GLU A 311 13.24 -19.10 3.29
CA GLU A 311 13.57 -20.25 2.44
C GLU A 311 14.89 -20.02 1.70
N ASP A 312 15.05 -18.84 1.11
CA ASP A 312 16.26 -18.43 0.42
C ASP A 312 16.51 -16.94 0.64
N LEU A 313 17.78 -16.56 0.67
CA LEU A 313 18.22 -15.18 0.84
C LEU A 313 19.59 -15.07 0.21
N GLU A 314 19.82 -14.18 -0.74
CA GLU A 314 21.12 -13.95 -1.38
C GLU A 314 21.36 -12.44 -1.45
N ASP A 315 22.47 -11.96 -0.86
CA ASP A 315 22.84 -10.54 -0.79
C ASP A 315 21.66 -9.60 -0.48
N ALA A 316 20.86 -9.99 0.51
CA ALA A 316 19.66 -9.28 0.90
C ALA A 316 19.46 -9.30 2.42
N THR A 317 18.65 -8.36 2.89
CA THR A 317 18.16 -8.30 4.27
C THR A 317 16.65 -8.46 4.27
N LEU A 318 16.16 -9.50 4.93
CA LEU A 318 14.75 -9.69 5.27
C LEU A 318 14.46 -9.06 6.62
N PHE A 319 13.37 -8.29 6.72
CA PHE A 319 12.98 -7.61 7.94
C PHE A 319 11.48 -7.74 8.22
N VAL A 320 11.14 -7.75 9.50
CA VAL A 320 9.83 -7.47 10.08
C VAL A 320 10.03 -6.34 11.08
N GLY A 321 9.17 -5.33 11.04
CA GLY A 321 9.40 -4.17 11.88
C GLY A 321 8.34 -3.11 11.82
N LEU A 322 8.74 -1.92 12.25
CA LEU A 322 8.00 -0.69 12.10
C LEU A 322 8.80 0.33 11.32
N MET A 323 8.08 1.19 10.61
CA MET A 323 8.63 2.38 9.99
C MET A 323 7.77 3.60 10.26
N GLY A 324 8.38 4.78 10.40
CA GLY A 324 7.66 6.05 10.35
C GLY A 324 7.05 6.30 8.97
N ALA A 325 5.85 6.88 8.92
CA ALA A 325 5.12 7.17 7.67
C ALA A 325 5.83 8.19 6.76
N SER A 326 6.68 9.04 7.33
CA SER A 326 7.52 9.99 6.58
C SER A 326 8.85 9.38 6.11
N ALA A 327 9.18 8.15 6.49
CA ALA A 327 10.43 7.48 6.09
C ALA A 327 10.28 6.83 4.71
N TRP A 328 10.18 7.66 3.66
CA TRP A 328 9.96 7.23 2.28
C TRP A 328 11.18 6.63 1.61
N THR A 329 12.37 6.93 2.11
CA THR A 329 13.64 6.49 1.53
C THR A 329 14.56 6.13 2.67
N SER A 330 14.24 5.02 3.36
CA SER A 330 15.13 4.33 4.31
C SER A 330 15.68 5.10 5.51
N ALA A 331 16.03 4.32 6.53
CA ALA A 331 16.74 4.72 7.74
C ALA A 331 15.98 5.61 8.74
N ASP A 332 15.15 6.57 8.32
CA ASP A 332 14.82 7.69 9.21
C ASP A 332 14.10 7.34 10.53
N ARG A 333 13.26 6.30 10.59
CA ARG A 333 12.61 5.82 11.84
C ARG A 333 12.19 4.38 11.72
N VAL A 334 13.11 3.44 11.91
CA VAL A 334 12.82 2.01 11.74
C VAL A 334 13.19 1.23 12.99
N PHE A 335 12.37 0.24 13.35
CA PHE A 335 12.72 -0.77 14.34
C PHE A 335 12.39 -2.13 13.76
N ASP A 336 13.42 -2.82 13.31
CA ASP A 336 13.33 -4.05 12.54
C ASP A 336 14.09 -5.19 13.21
N VAL A 337 13.59 -6.39 12.98
CA VAL A 337 14.27 -7.66 13.24
C VAL A 337 14.19 -8.52 12.00
N GLY A 338 15.15 -9.40 11.81
CA GLY A 338 15.07 -10.35 10.71
C GLY A 338 16.37 -11.06 10.47
N VAL A 339 16.64 -11.38 9.20
CA VAL A 339 17.84 -12.08 8.76
C VAL A 339 18.54 -11.24 7.71
N VAL A 340 19.82 -10.99 7.94
CA VAL A 340 20.72 -10.42 6.93
C VAL A 340 21.60 -11.53 6.39
N ARG A 341 21.82 -11.56 5.09
CA ARG A 341 22.89 -12.36 4.49
C ARG A 341 23.93 -11.45 3.90
N HIS A 342 25.17 -11.63 4.36
CA HIS A 342 26.34 -10.97 3.80
C HIS A 342 27.34 -12.05 3.39
N LYS A 343 27.59 -12.17 2.08
CA LYS A 343 28.36 -13.29 1.51
C LYS A 343 27.68 -14.64 1.81
N ALA A 344 28.45 -15.63 2.28
CA ALA A 344 27.97 -16.99 2.53
C ALA A 344 27.23 -17.15 3.87
N GLU A 345 27.25 -16.15 4.74
CA GLU A 345 26.74 -16.25 6.12
C GLU A 345 25.41 -15.50 6.27
N ALA A 346 24.41 -16.19 6.79
CA ALA A 346 23.15 -15.60 7.22
C ALA A 346 23.16 -15.44 8.75
N SER A 347 22.69 -14.31 9.25
CA SER A 347 22.58 -14.06 10.69
C SER A 347 21.32 -13.30 11.02
N VAL A 348 20.76 -13.58 12.19
CA VAL A 348 19.67 -12.77 12.72
C VAL A 348 20.18 -11.39 13.12
N PHE A 349 19.32 -10.38 13.04
CA PHE A 349 19.65 -9.04 13.50
C PHE A 349 18.46 -8.37 14.18
N ALA A 350 18.76 -7.43 15.07
CA ALA A 350 17.85 -6.40 15.52
C ALA A 350 18.46 -5.03 15.20
N ALA A 351 17.65 -4.09 14.73
CA ALA A 351 18.10 -2.74 14.41
C ALA A 351 17.02 -1.71 14.72
N GLY A 352 17.40 -0.55 15.29
CA GLY A 352 16.44 0.55 15.45
C GLY A 352 16.77 1.66 16.46
N ALA A 353 17.88 1.58 17.19
CA ALA A 353 18.45 2.77 17.81
C ALA A 353 19.31 3.53 16.80
N TRP A 354 19.47 4.84 16.93
CA TRP A 354 20.57 5.55 16.30
C TRP A 354 21.77 5.54 17.26
N ASN A 355 22.94 5.14 16.77
CA ASN A 355 24.19 5.31 17.52
C ASN A 355 24.60 6.79 17.53
N ALA A 356 25.57 7.14 18.38
CA ALA A 356 26.04 8.53 18.54
C ALA A 356 26.56 9.19 17.25
N ASN A 357 26.83 8.40 16.21
CA ASN A 357 27.29 8.87 14.91
C ASN A 357 26.16 9.05 13.89
N GLY A 358 24.90 8.91 14.32
CA GLY A 358 23.75 8.95 13.41
C GLY A 358 23.75 7.78 12.43
N GLY A 359 24.27 6.61 12.83
CA GLY A 359 24.08 5.34 12.11
C GLY A 359 23.09 4.45 12.84
N LEU A 360 22.36 3.59 12.12
CA LEU A 360 21.47 2.61 12.73
C LEU A 360 22.29 1.65 13.61
N ALA A 361 22.00 1.62 14.90
CA ALA A 361 22.49 0.59 15.82
C ALA A 361 21.97 -0.76 15.33
N PHE A 362 22.92 -1.66 15.11
CA PHE A 362 22.71 -2.93 14.46
C PHE A 362 23.30 -4.03 15.35
N ASP A 363 22.41 -4.76 16.00
CA ASP A 363 22.77 -5.87 16.86
C ASP A 363 22.70 -7.17 16.05
N ARG A 364 23.84 -7.59 15.52
CA ARG A 364 23.99 -8.89 14.86
C ARG A 364 23.94 -10.00 15.91
N GLY A 365 23.05 -10.96 15.72
CA GLY A 365 22.93 -12.13 16.57
C GLY A 365 23.62 -13.37 16.01
N ALA A 366 23.03 -14.54 16.32
CA ALA A 366 23.57 -15.82 15.92
C ALA A 366 23.52 -16.02 14.39
N GLU A 367 24.48 -16.79 13.88
CA GLU A 367 24.39 -17.35 12.53
C GLU A 367 23.26 -18.38 12.45
N VAL A 368 22.60 -18.42 11.30
CA VAL A 368 21.50 -19.34 11.01
C VAL A 368 21.74 -20.05 9.69
N ALA A 369 21.30 -21.31 9.61
CA ALA A 369 21.28 -22.06 8.37
C ALA A 369 19.95 -21.84 7.65
N LEU A 370 19.97 -21.72 6.33
CA LEU A 370 18.74 -21.61 5.52
C LEU A 370 18.37 -22.98 4.92
N PRO A 371 17.06 -23.34 4.87
CA PRO A 371 15.92 -22.56 5.33
C PRO A 371 15.84 -22.44 6.86
N HIS A 372 15.38 -21.30 7.38
CA HIS A 372 15.26 -21.04 8.82
C HIS A 372 13.84 -20.61 9.20
N ARG A 373 13.24 -21.26 10.18
CA ARG A 373 11.97 -20.80 10.78
C ARG A 373 12.29 -19.79 11.89
N LEU A 374 11.91 -18.55 11.66
CA LEU A 374 12.13 -17.42 12.54
C LEU A 374 10.85 -17.11 13.33
N SER A 375 10.99 -17.00 14.65
CA SER A 375 9.98 -16.40 15.52
C SER A 375 10.53 -15.07 16.03
N CYS A 376 9.87 -13.96 15.71
CA CYS A 376 10.30 -12.65 16.17
C CYS A 376 9.19 -11.91 16.92
N GLU A 377 9.59 -11.18 17.95
CA GLU A 377 8.71 -10.30 18.71
C GLU A 377 9.40 -8.94 18.93
N LEU A 378 8.70 -7.87 18.58
CA LEU A 378 9.09 -6.49 18.82
C LEU A 378 8.12 -5.88 19.82
N ARG A 379 8.64 -5.19 20.83
CA ARG A 379 7.86 -4.41 21.79
C ARG A 379 8.37 -2.99 21.84
N TYR A 380 7.47 -2.04 22.09
CA TYR A 380 7.83 -0.67 22.40
C TYR A 380 6.93 -0.12 23.48
N ASP A 381 7.57 0.53 24.44
CA ASP A 381 6.92 1.26 25.51
C ASP A 381 7.00 2.76 25.23
N ALA A 382 5.87 3.37 24.90
CA ALA A 382 5.80 4.80 24.59
C ALA A 382 6.10 5.70 25.80
N ALA A 383 5.97 5.19 27.04
CA ALA A 383 6.28 5.96 28.23
C ALA A 383 7.79 6.10 28.45
N THR A 384 8.56 5.07 28.08
CA THR A 384 10.02 5.04 28.24
C THR A 384 10.77 5.34 26.94
N GLY A 385 10.10 5.23 25.78
CA GLY A 385 10.71 5.31 24.45
C GLY A 385 11.56 4.08 24.09
N MET A 386 11.49 3.02 24.90
CA MET A 386 12.34 1.85 24.75
C MET A 386 11.67 0.80 23.86
N GLY A 387 12.41 0.38 22.83
CA GLY A 387 12.13 -0.79 22.01
C GLY A 387 12.86 -2.03 22.54
N GLN A 388 12.25 -3.20 22.44
CA GLN A 388 12.87 -4.48 22.75
C GLN A 388 12.56 -5.50 21.66
N ALA A 389 13.59 -6.21 21.21
CA ALA A 389 13.48 -7.29 20.24
C ALA A 389 13.73 -8.65 20.92
N THR A 390 12.96 -9.66 20.51
CA THR A 390 13.19 -11.06 20.84
C THR A 390 13.17 -11.86 19.54
N ILE A 391 14.20 -12.66 19.30
CA ILE A 391 14.32 -13.51 18.10
C ILE A 391 14.63 -14.93 18.55
N ASP A 392 13.81 -15.90 18.15
CA ASP A 392 13.92 -17.31 18.52
C ASP A 392 14.07 -17.52 20.04
N GLY A 393 13.33 -16.72 20.82
CA GLY A 393 13.34 -16.73 22.28
C GLY A 393 14.53 -16.00 22.93
N LYS A 394 15.49 -15.49 22.14
CA LYS A 394 16.61 -14.69 22.64
C LYS A 394 16.25 -13.20 22.62
N ALA A 395 16.27 -12.56 23.79
CA ALA A 395 16.12 -11.12 23.91
C ALA A 395 17.40 -10.39 23.50
N TYR A 396 17.23 -9.26 22.83
CA TYR A 396 18.28 -8.31 22.48
C TYR A 396 18.22 -7.12 23.41
N ASP A 397 19.32 -6.35 23.47
CA ASP A 397 19.42 -5.21 24.36
C ASP A 397 18.33 -4.18 24.02
N PRO A 398 17.62 -3.64 25.04
CA PRO A 398 16.64 -2.60 24.78
C PRO A 398 17.28 -1.36 24.16
N HIS A 399 16.62 -0.81 23.15
CA HIS A 399 17.09 0.35 22.40
C HIS A 399 16.18 1.54 22.65
N LEU A 400 16.76 2.71 22.90
CA LEU A 400 16.00 3.96 22.82
C LEU A 400 15.72 4.25 21.34
N LEU A 401 14.44 4.27 20.97
CA LEU A 401 14.03 4.52 19.60
C LEU A 401 13.79 6.02 19.39
N ASP A 402 14.15 6.57 18.23
CA ASP A 402 13.73 7.91 17.81
C ASP A 402 12.29 7.88 17.26
N LEU A 403 11.39 7.33 18.08
CA LEU A 403 9.96 7.28 17.87
C LEU A 403 9.29 7.97 19.05
N LYS A 404 8.39 8.90 18.75
CA LYS A 404 7.62 9.63 19.77
C LYS A 404 6.21 9.07 19.86
N ALA A 405 5.61 9.15 21.05
CA ALA A 405 4.18 8.90 21.20
C ALA A 405 3.39 9.75 20.19
N LEU A 406 2.41 9.13 19.56
CA LEU A 406 1.57 9.66 18.48
C LEU A 406 2.26 9.87 17.12
N ASP A 407 3.54 9.50 16.96
CA ASP A 407 4.15 9.40 15.63
C ASP A 407 3.32 8.44 14.76
N ILE A 408 3.21 8.77 13.47
CA ILE A 408 2.45 7.97 12.51
C ILE A 408 3.40 6.90 11.95
N VAL A 409 3.09 5.62 12.19
CA VAL A 409 3.97 4.48 11.88
C VAL A 409 3.21 3.33 11.19
N SER A 410 3.91 2.52 10.41
CA SER A 410 3.39 1.31 9.76
C SER A 410 4.15 0.08 10.21
N VAL A 411 3.45 -1.03 10.51
CA VAL A 411 4.09 -2.35 10.59
C VAL A 411 4.51 -2.77 9.20
N ARG A 412 5.65 -3.43 9.06
CA ARG A 412 6.19 -3.84 7.76
C ARG A 412 6.87 -5.19 7.78
N ILE A 413 6.91 -5.79 6.60
CA ILE A 413 7.65 -6.98 6.24
C ILE A 413 8.28 -6.68 4.88
N GLY A 414 9.55 -6.97 4.69
CA GLY A 414 10.15 -6.71 3.38
C GLY A 414 11.51 -7.32 3.21
N ALA A 415 12.04 -7.12 2.01
CA ALA A 415 13.43 -7.39 1.70
C ALA A 415 14.09 -6.15 1.08
N ILE A 416 15.32 -5.86 1.49
CA ILE A 416 16.21 -4.91 0.81
C ILE A 416 17.30 -5.72 0.11
N GLY A 417 17.56 -5.40 -1.16
CA GLY A 417 18.64 -6.01 -1.92
C GLY A 417 19.91 -5.17 -1.86
N HIS A 418 21.06 -5.82 -1.64
CA HIS A 418 22.35 -5.16 -1.50
C HIS A 418 23.23 -5.26 -2.75
N SER A 419 22.92 -6.17 -3.67
CA SER A 419 23.62 -6.31 -4.94
C SER A 419 22.67 -6.63 -6.11
N ALA A 420 23.09 -6.33 -7.34
CA ALA A 420 22.38 -6.81 -8.52
C ALA A 420 22.35 -8.35 -8.49
N GLY A 421 21.17 -8.95 -8.68
CA GLY A 421 20.99 -10.39 -8.53
C GLY A 421 20.58 -10.86 -7.13
N ALA A 422 20.46 -9.95 -6.15
CA ALA A 422 19.95 -10.29 -4.82
C ALA A 422 18.60 -11.00 -4.89
N LYS A 423 18.39 -11.97 -3.99
CA LYS A 423 17.17 -12.77 -3.92
C LYS A 423 16.67 -12.87 -2.50
N ALA A 424 15.35 -12.98 -2.36
CA ALA A 424 14.71 -13.28 -1.09
C ALA A 424 13.47 -14.13 -1.36
N ARG A 425 13.36 -15.26 -0.65
CA ARG A 425 12.19 -16.10 -0.67
C ARG A 425 11.71 -16.36 0.76
N LEU A 426 10.50 -15.90 1.04
CA LEU A 426 9.94 -15.80 2.39
C LEU A 426 8.54 -16.41 2.43
N HIS A 427 8.30 -17.27 3.42
CA HIS A 427 6.97 -17.67 3.84
C HIS A 427 6.57 -16.92 5.12
N VAL A 428 5.50 -16.14 5.08
CA VAL A 428 4.90 -15.51 6.25
C VAL A 428 3.74 -16.38 6.72
N HIS A 429 3.86 -16.97 7.91
CA HIS A 429 2.84 -17.86 8.47
C HIS A 429 1.85 -17.11 9.33
N ARG A 430 2.32 -16.14 10.13
CA ARG A 430 1.46 -15.39 11.03
C ARG A 430 2.08 -14.07 11.41
N ILE A 431 1.26 -13.03 11.52
CA ILE A 431 1.62 -11.76 12.14
C ILE A 431 0.49 -11.30 13.04
N ALA A 432 0.81 -11.09 14.31
CA ALA A 432 -0.07 -10.47 15.28
C ALA A 432 0.48 -9.09 15.65
N VAL A 433 -0.40 -8.09 15.61
CA VAL A 433 -0.11 -6.71 16.00
C VAL A 433 -1.08 -6.33 17.13
N GLU A 434 -0.53 -5.81 18.21
CA GLU A 434 -1.28 -5.28 19.36
C GLU A 434 -0.77 -3.87 19.67
N MET A 435 -1.61 -2.86 19.47
CA MET A 435 -1.36 -1.50 19.93
C MET A 435 -1.81 -1.36 21.38
N ARG A 436 -0.99 -0.70 22.21
CA ARG A 436 -1.22 -0.57 23.66
C ARG A 436 -1.57 0.84 24.07
#